data_AF-A0A624U0P2-F1
#
_entry.id   AF-A0A624U0P2-F1
#
_cell.length_a   1.000
_cell.length_b   1.000
_cell.length_c   1.000
_cell.angle_alpha   90.00
_cell.angle_beta   90.00
_cell.angle_gamma   90.00
#
_symmetry.space_group_name_H-M   'P 1'
#
loop_
_entity.id
_entity.type
_entity.pdbx_description
1 polymer ?
#
loop_
_entity_poly.entity_id
_entity_poly.type
_entity_poly.pdbx_seq_one_letter_code
_entity_poly.pdbx_strand_id
1 'polypeptide(L)' 'MTDSALIKTRRTPTQQAQRDEFLDTATLARNWLNSVIWNAEKDNWSEVEYLLQFADRTNADMKANLPTDRAEPQDK' A
#
# COMPACT_ATOMS: atom_id res chain seq x y z
N MET A 1 -38.81 2.16 18.21
CA MET A 1 -37.43 2.69 18.28
C MET A 1 -36.52 1.51 18.02
N THR A 2 -35.99 1.39 16.81
CA THR A 2 -35.02 0.34 16.50
C THR A 2 -33.74 0.68 17.24
N ASP A 3 -33.44 -0.17 18.23
CA ASP A 3 -32.14 -0.22 18.88
C ASP A 3 -31.07 -0.03 17.83
N SER A 4 -30.26 1.00 18.03
CA SER A 4 -29.09 1.25 17.21
C SER A 4 -28.17 0.06 17.45
N ALA A 5 -28.35 -1.00 16.66
CA ALA A 5 -27.40 -2.08 16.55
C ALA A 5 -26.09 -1.41 16.20
N LEU A 6 -25.27 -1.18 17.23
CA LEU A 6 -23.92 -0.65 17.11
C LEU A 6 -23.28 -1.48 16.01
N ILE A 7 -23.14 -0.90 14.83
CA ILE A 7 -22.37 -1.49 13.75
C ILE A 7 -20.96 -1.56 14.33
N LYS A 8 -20.60 -2.71 14.91
CA LYS A 8 -19.25 -2.95 15.40
C LYS A 8 -18.36 -2.89 14.18
N THR A 9 -17.66 -1.77 14.01
CA THR A 9 -16.68 -1.64 12.96
C THR A 9 -15.60 -2.69 13.21
N ARG A 10 -15.30 -3.48 12.18
CA ARG A 10 -14.26 -4.53 12.25
C ARG A 10 -12.90 -3.98 12.68
N ARG A 11 -12.64 -2.70 12.34
CA ARG A 11 -11.41 -1.98 12.70
C ARG A 11 -11.71 -0.91 13.73
N THR A 12 -10.78 -0.72 14.65
CA THR A 12 -10.70 0.52 15.42
C THR A 12 -10.29 1.68 14.50
N PRO A 13 -10.50 2.95 14.90
CA PRO A 13 -10.00 4.09 14.14
C PRO A 13 -8.49 4.03 13.88
N THR A 14 -7.70 3.59 14.87
CA THR A 14 -6.24 3.44 14.73
C THR A 14 -5.87 2.36 13.70
N GLN A 15 -6.53 1.20 13.74
CA GLN A 15 -6.31 0.13 12.76
C GLN A 15 -6.71 0.55 11.34
N GLN A 16 -7.77 1.37 11.21
CA GLN A 16 -8.17 1.92 9.92
C GLN A 16 -7.13 2.91 9.40
N ALA A 17 -6.65 3.83 10.24
CA ALA A 17 -5.61 4.79 9.87
C ALA A 17 -4.30 4.11 9.42
N GLN A 18 -3.79 3.14 10.19
CA GLN A 18 -2.59 2.38 9.82
C GLN A 18 -2.76 1.62 8.49
N ARG A 19 -3.95 1.06 8.26
CA ARG A 19 -4.25 0.40 6.99
C ARG A 19 -4.24 1.39 5.83
N ASP A 20 -4.83 2.56 6.01
CA ASP A 20 -4.94 3.55 4.95
C ASP A 20 -3.55 4.12 4.59
N GLU A 21 -2.70 4.38 5.59
CA GLU A 21 -1.30 4.77 5.38
C GLU A 21 -0.49 3.71 4.60
N PHE A 22 -0.66 2.42 4.94
CA PHE A 22 -0.05 1.34 4.18
C PHE A 22 -0.55 1.30 2.72
N LEU A 23 -1.86 1.49 2.50
CA LEU A 23 -2.44 1.46 1.15
C LEU A 23 -2.00 2.65 0.29
N ASP A 24 -1.82 3.82 0.89
CA ASP A 24 -1.26 4.98 0.20
C ASP A 24 0.17 4.68 -0.25
N THR A 25 0.98 4.08 0.63
CA THR A 25 2.34 3.62 0.30
C THR A 25 2.34 2.57 -0.81
N ALA A 26 1.43 1.60 -0.75
CA ALA A 26 1.27 0.58 -1.79
C ALA A 26 0.84 1.17 -3.13
N THR A 27 0.03 2.24 -3.11
CA THR A 27 -0.39 2.95 -4.32
C THR A 27 0.79 3.65 -4.98
N LEU A 28 1.67 4.27 -4.20
CA LEU A 28 2.91 4.86 -4.70
C LEU A 28 3.83 3.81 -5.31
N ALA A 29 4.00 2.66 -4.64
CA ALA A 29 4.79 1.54 -5.16
C ALA A 29 4.23 1.00 -6.49
N ARG A 30 2.90 0.88 -6.61
CA ARG A 30 2.23 0.50 -7.86
C ARG A 30 2.50 1.53 -8.97
N ASN A 31 2.42 2.82 -8.67
CA ASN A 31 2.68 3.86 -9.66
C ASN A 31 4.13 3.83 -10.15
N TRP A 32 5.08 3.60 -9.25
CA TRP A 32 6.48 3.39 -9.61
C TRP A 32 6.66 2.17 -10.54
N LEU A 33 6.06 1.03 -10.21
CA LEU A 33 6.10 -0.16 -11.09
C LEU A 33 5.47 0.12 -12.47
N ASN A 34 4.38 0.87 -12.52
CA ASN A 34 3.77 1.29 -13.79
C ASN A 34 4.73 2.15 -14.63
N SER A 35 5.50 3.05 -14.00
CA SER A 35 6.53 3.84 -14.70
C SER A 35 7.66 2.96 -15.23
N VAL A 36 8.07 1.92 -14.49
CA VAL A 36 9.06 0.94 -14.96
C VAL A 36 8.53 0.21 -16.20
N ILE A 37 7.32 -0.33 -16.13
CA ILE A 37 6.68 -1.05 -17.24
C ILE A 37 6.55 -0.16 -18.48
N TRP A 38 6.02 1.06 -18.32
CA TRP A 38 5.83 1.99 -19.43
C TRP A 38 7.13 2.37 -20.14
N ASN A 39 8.24 2.52 -19.41
CA ASN A 39 9.54 2.79 -20.02
C ASN A 39 10.10 1.54 -20.71
N ALA A 40 9.92 0.35 -20.14
CA ALA A 40 10.33 -0.90 -20.76
C ALA A 40 9.56 -1.18 -22.07
N GLU A 41 8.25 -0.92 -22.11
CA GLU A 41 7.43 -1.03 -23.34
C GLU A 41 7.89 -0.11 -24.48
N LYS A 42 8.66 0.93 -24.16
CA LYS A 42 9.20 1.91 -25.11
C LYS A 42 10.70 1.73 -25.39
N ASP A 43 11.28 0.63 -24.91
CA ASP A 43 12.72 0.37 -24.97
C ASP A 43 13.59 1.48 -24.34
N ASN A 44 13.04 2.26 -23.39
CA ASN A 44 13.77 3.30 -22.67
C ASN A 44 14.53 2.71 -21.47
N TRP A 45 15.54 1.89 -21.77
CA TRP A 45 16.29 1.13 -20.76
C TRP A 45 17.06 2.01 -19.76
N SER A 46 17.51 3.20 -20.19
CA SER A 46 18.19 4.14 -19.29
C SER A 46 17.30 4.61 -18.13
N GLU A 47 16.01 4.84 -18.40
CA GLU A 47 15.06 5.23 -17.37
C GLU A 47 14.64 4.04 -16.51
N VAL A 48 14.53 2.83 -17.10
CA VAL A 48 14.30 1.60 -16.33
C VAL A 48 15.43 1.39 -15.32
N GLU A 49 16.70 1.48 -15.75
CA GLU A 49 17.87 1.35 -14.87
C GLU A 49 17.89 2.41 -13.77
N TYR A 50 17.55 3.66 -14.10
CA TYR A 50 17.41 4.73 -13.11
C TYR A 50 16.31 4.42 -12.08
N LEU A 51 15.12 4.04 -12.53
CA LEU A 51 13.98 3.75 -11.66
C LEU A 51 14.22 2.54 -10.75
N LEU A 52 14.96 1.53 -11.22
CA LEU A 52 15.28 0.33 -10.42
C LEU A 52 16.19 0.63 -9.23
N GLN A 53 16.95 1.73 -9.24
CA GLN A 53 17.75 2.15 -8.07
C GLN A 53 16.89 2.47 -6.84
N PHE A 54 15.60 2.74 -7.03
CA PHE A 54 14.66 3.05 -5.94
C PHE A 54 13.93 1.81 -5.40
N ALA A 55 14.18 0.61 -5.93
CA ALA A 55 13.47 -0.60 -5.52
C ALA A 55 13.64 -0.89 -4.02
N ASP A 56 14.86 -0.78 -3.49
CA ASP A 56 15.15 -1.01 -2.08
C ASP A 56 14.48 0.02 -1.17
N ARG A 57 14.44 1.29 -1.60
CA ARG A 57 13.73 2.35 -0.87
C ARG A 57 12.23 2.08 -0.83
N THR A 58 11.61 1.79 -1.97
CA THR A 58 10.17 1.46 -2.04
C THR A 58 9.84 0.25 -1.15
N ASN A 59 10.69 -0.77 -1.14
CA ASN A 59 10.55 -1.93 -0.25
C ASN A 59 10.70 -1.56 1.23
N ALA A 60 11.66 -0.69 1.57
CA ALA A 60 11.85 -0.20 2.93
C ALA A 60 10.65 0.61 3.43
N ASP A 61 10.12 1.52 2.61
CA ASP A 61 8.94 2.34 2.94
C ASP A 61 7.71 1.45 3.16
N MET A 62 7.49 0.46 2.30
CA MET A 62 6.41 -0.52 2.46
C MET A 62 6.54 -1.33 3.77
N LYS A 63 7.75 -1.75 4.14
CA LYS A 63 7.99 -2.48 5.39
C LYS A 63 7.78 -1.58 6.61
N ALA A 64 8.22 -0.33 6.56
CA ALA A 64 8.07 0.63 7.64
C ALA A 64 6.60 0.93 7.94
N ASN A 65 5.76 0.98 6.90
CA ASN A 65 4.33 1.27 7.03
C ASN A 65 3.45 0.03 7.23
N LEU A 66 4.03 -1.15 7.46
CA LEU A 66 3.24 -2.33 7.82
C LEU A 66 2.44 -2.05 9.11
N PRO A 67 1.12 -2.27 9.12
CA PRO A 67 0.32 -2.06 10.32
C PRO A 67 0.86 -2.90 11.47
N THR A 68 1.04 -2.28 12.64
CA THR A 68 1.51 -2.95 13.85
C THR A 68 0.34 -3.42 14.72
N ASP A 69 -0.81 -2.76 14.60
CA ASP A 69 -2.09 -3.18 15.16
C ASP A 69 -3.01 -3.59 14.01
N ARG A 70 -3.34 -4.87 13.94
CA ARG A 70 -4.09 -5.47 12.82
C ARG A 70 -5.41 -6.01 13.33
N ALA A 71 -6.49 -5.62 12.67
CA ALA A 71 -7.73 -6.37 12.77
C ALA A 71 -7.54 -7.76 12.16
N GLU A 72 -8.24 -8.76 12.72
CA GLU A 72 -8.30 -10.11 12.17
C GLU A 72 -8.61 -10.09 10.66
N PRO A 73 -8.08 -11.04 9.86
CA PRO A 73 -8.46 -11.18 8.47
C PRO A 73 -9.98 -11.23 8.31
N GLN A 74 -10.52 -10.65 7.23
CA GLN A 74 -11.86 -11.04 6.81
C GLN A 74 -11.79 -12.51 6.40
N ASP A 75 -12.75 -13.33 6.86
CA ASP A 75 -12.84 -14.75 6.52
C ASP A 75 -12.62 -14.97 5.02
N LYS A 76 -11.93 -16.05 4.67
CA LYS A 76 -11.58 -16.43 3.29
C LYS A 76 -12.80 -16.77 2.45
#